data_AF-A0A7C3NIL1-F1
#
_entry.id   AF-A0A7C3NIL1-F1
#
_cell.length_a   1.000
_cell.length_b   1.000
_cell.length_c   1.000
_cell.angle_alpha   90.00
_cell.angle_beta   90.00
_cell.angle_gamma   90.00
#
_symmetry.space_group_name_H-M   'P 1'
#
loop_
_entity.id
_entity.type
_entity.pdbx_description
1 polymer ?
#
loop_
_entity_poly.entity_id
_entity_poly.type
_entity_poly.pdbx_seq_one_letter_code
_entity_poly.pdbx_strand_id
1 'polypeptide(L)'
;MSSTNMTRMFLMPPKAPPETIAILRKAFDGLSRDQDFLQDAIATMRFQPRFEVGEAGERLFHRASNTSPEIVAFLRKFIEEANK
;
A
#
# COMPACT_ATOMS: atom_id res chain seq x y z
N MET A 1 -20.32 6.09 -1.88
CA MET A 1 -19.25 6.46 -0.92
C MET A 1 -17.93 6.27 -1.63
N SER A 2 -17.29 7.37 -2.04
CA SER A 2 -16.00 7.32 -2.74
C SER A 2 -14.95 6.71 -1.80
N SER A 3 -14.35 5.59 -2.20
CA SER A 3 -13.18 5.04 -1.53
C SER A 3 -11.97 5.90 -1.88
N THR A 4 -11.83 7.06 -1.24
CA THR A 4 -10.62 7.89 -1.34
C THR A 4 -9.38 7.22 -0.73
N ASN A 5 -9.56 6.11 0.00
CA ASN A 5 -8.48 5.30 0.56
C ASN A 5 -7.85 4.41 -0.51
N MET A 6 -7.03 5.02 -1.35
CA MET A 6 -6.15 4.30 -2.27
C MET A 6 -4.93 3.76 -1.52
N THR A 7 -4.56 2.52 -1.83
CA THR A 7 -3.27 1.95 -1.40
C THR A 7 -2.12 2.86 -1.84
N ARG A 8 -1.19 3.13 -0.93
CA ARG A 8 0.08 3.81 -1.20
C ARG A 8 1.19 2.79 -1.01
N MET A 9 2.13 2.76 -1.95
CA MET A 9 3.24 1.80 -1.93
C MET A 9 4.56 2.53 -1.68
N PHE A 10 5.39 1.92 -0.85
CA PHE A 10 6.80 2.29 -0.68
C PHE A 10 7.63 1.17 -1.31
N LEU A 11 8.38 1.51 -2.35
CA LEU A 11 9.17 0.55 -3.13
C LEU A 11 10.64 0.96 -3.07
N MET A 12 11.52 -0.04 -2.98
CA MET A 12 12.95 0.16 -3.14
C MET A 12 13.33 -0.01 -4.61
N PRO A 13 14.32 0.75 -5.11
CA PRO A 13 14.84 0.51 -6.44
C PRO A 13 15.42 -0.91 -6.54
N PRO A 14 15.35 -1.53 -7.74
CA PRO A 14 16.03 -2.80 -7.97
C PRO A 14 17.51 -2.72 -7.58
N LYS A 15 18.03 -3.80 -6.99
CA LYS A 15 19.43 -3.90 -6.52
C LYS A 15 19.79 -2.96 -5.36
N ALA A 16 18.82 -2.41 -4.64
CA ALA A 16 19.08 -1.74 -3.38
C ALA A 16 19.87 -2.68 -2.43
N PRO A 17 20.84 -2.16 -1.65
CA PRO A 17 21.62 -2.99 -0.75
C PRO A 17 20.71 -3.71 0.28
N PRO A 18 20.93 -5.00 0.57
CA PRO A 18 20.10 -5.77 1.48
C PRO A 18 19.97 -5.14 2.88
N GLU A 19 21.04 -4.52 3.37
CA GLU A 19 21.05 -3.81 4.65
C GLU A 19 20.09 -2.61 4.64
N THR A 20 20.03 -1.86 3.56
CA THR A 20 19.11 -0.73 3.40
C THR A 20 17.66 -1.20 3.37
N ILE A 21 17.40 -2.31 2.66
CA ILE A 21 16.07 -2.95 2.62
C ILE A 21 15.66 -3.38 4.04
N ALA A 22 16.57 -4.02 4.78
CA ALA A 22 16.30 -4.49 6.13
C ALA A 22 16.02 -3.34 7.10
N ILE A 23 16.80 -2.25 7.04
CA ILE A 23 16.59 -1.05 7.86
C ILE A 23 15.21 -0.46 7.62
N LEU A 24 14.82 -0.26 6.35
CA LEU A 24 13.53 0.34 6.02
C LEU A 24 12.36 -0.56 6.39
N ARG A 25 12.45 -1.88 6.14
CA ARG A 25 11.43 -2.83 6.59
C ARG A 25 11.22 -2.75 8.11
N LYS A 26 12.31 -2.71 8.89
CA LYS A 26 12.24 -2.57 10.34
C LYS A 26 11.60 -1.23 10.75
N ALA A 27 11.98 -0.14 10.09
CA ALA A 27 11.42 1.17 10.37
C ALA A 27 9.91 1.23 10.12
N PHE A 28 9.44 0.70 8.98
CA PHE A 28 8.00 0.64 8.67
C PHE A 28 7.22 -0.31 9.57
N ASP A 29 7.79 -1.44 9.96
CA ASP A 29 7.16 -2.33 10.95
C ASP A 29 7.02 -1.62 12.32
N GLY A 30 8.07 -0.90 12.76
CA GLY A 30 8.00 -0.07 13.96
C GLY A 30 6.91 1.00 13.87
N LEU A 31 6.90 1.77 12.78
CA LEU A 31 5.90 2.83 12.55
C LEU A 31 4.46 2.27 12.52
N SER A 32 4.26 1.06 11.99
CA SER A 32 2.94 0.43 11.93
C SER A 32 2.32 0.12 13.30
N ARG A 33 3.13 0.15 14.37
CA ARG A 33 2.74 -0.16 15.75
C ARG A 33 2.85 1.05 16.67
N ASP A 34 3.43 2.14 16.19
CA ASP A 34 3.61 3.39 16.90
C ASP A 34 2.24 4.05 17.16
N GLN A 35 1.83 4.08 18.42
CA GLN A 35 0.51 4.59 18.79
C GLN A 35 0.39 6.09 18.53
N ASP A 36 1.44 6.86 18.73
CA ASP A 36 1.41 8.32 18.55
C ASP A 36 1.23 8.64 17.05
N PHE A 37 1.97 7.93 16.19
CA PHE A 37 1.79 8.04 14.74
C PHE A 37 0.39 7.62 14.30
N LEU A 38 -0.14 6.51 14.82
CA LEU A 38 -1.46 6.02 14.43
C LEU A 38 -2.58 6.97 14.88
N GLN A 39 -2.48 7.57 16.06
CA GLN A 39 -3.44 8.56 16.53
C GLN A 39 -3.38 9.85 15.70
N ASP A 40 -2.19 10.32 15.36
CA ASP A 40 -2.03 11.49 14.49
C ASP A 40 -2.60 11.22 13.08
N ALA A 41 -2.36 10.02 12.53
CA ALA A 41 -2.95 9.61 11.26
C ALA A 41 -4.49 9.58 11.30
N ILE A 42 -5.09 9.11 12.39
CA ILE A 42 -6.54 9.15 12.57
C ILE A 42 -7.03 10.59 12.67
N ALA A 43 -6.37 11.45 13.46
CA ALA A 43 -6.78 12.84 13.63
C ALA A 43 -6.69 13.63 12.32
N THR A 44 -5.61 13.42 11.56
CA THR A 44 -5.31 14.17 10.34
C THR A 44 -6.03 13.60 9.11
N MET A 45 -5.98 12.29 8.92
CA MET A 45 -6.48 11.62 7.71
C MET A 45 -7.86 10.99 7.90
N ARG A 46 -8.38 10.92 9.14
CA ARG A 46 -9.64 10.26 9.50
C ARG A 46 -9.66 8.76 9.19
N PHE A 47 -8.50 8.13 9.08
CA PHE A 47 -8.38 6.69 8.98
C PHE A 47 -7.09 6.19 9.61
N GLN A 48 -7.11 4.95 10.09
CA GLN A 48 -5.93 4.26 10.58
C GLN A 48 -5.27 3.48 9.42
N PRO A 49 -4.01 3.78 9.06
CA PRO A 49 -3.32 3.06 7.99
C PRO A 49 -3.08 1.60 8.36
N ARG A 50 -3.28 0.72 7.37
CA ARG A 50 -2.90 -0.70 7.45
C ARG A 50 -1.61 -0.89 6.66
N PHE A 51 -0.60 -1.43 7.31
CA PHE A 51 0.70 -1.67 6.69
C PHE A 51 0.85 -3.15 6.35
N GLU A 52 1.28 -3.42 5.13
CA GLU A 52 1.78 -4.72 4.69
C GLU A 52 3.26 -4.55 4.38
N VAL A 53 4.13 -4.92 5.32
CA VAL A 53 5.58 -4.66 5.26
C VAL A 53 6.35 -5.95 4.92
N GLY A 54 7.47 -5.80 4.23
CA GLY A 54 8.35 -6.92 3.90
C GLY A 54 7.69 -7.91 2.94
N GLU A 55 7.83 -9.21 3.21
CA GLU A 55 7.35 -10.25 2.30
C GLU A 55 5.83 -10.19 2.06
N ALA A 56 5.05 -9.77 3.05
CA ALA A 56 3.60 -9.65 2.90
C ALA A 56 3.25 -8.58 1.86
N GLY A 57 3.93 -7.42 1.95
CA GLY A 57 3.83 -6.35 0.98
C GLY A 57 4.31 -6.77 -0.42
N GLU A 58 5.41 -7.50 -0.51
CA GLU A 58 5.93 -8.02 -1.79
C GLU A 58 4.97 -9.02 -2.45
N ARG A 59 4.40 -9.95 -1.68
CA ARG A 59 3.37 -10.88 -2.18
C ARG A 59 2.13 -10.14 -2.66
N LEU A 60 1.72 -9.08 -1.97
CA LEU A 60 0.60 -8.24 -2.41
C LEU A 60 0.93 -7.52 -3.72
N PHE A 61 2.11 -6.91 -3.81
CA PHE A 61 2.58 -6.25 -5.02
C PHE A 61 2.60 -7.20 -6.22
N HIS A 62 3.23 -8.37 -6.07
CA HIS A 62 3.30 -9.36 -7.16
C HIS A 62 1.92 -9.84 -7.61
N ARG A 63 0.99 -10.09 -6.68
CA ARG A 63 -0.40 -10.44 -7.06
C ARG A 63 -1.08 -9.32 -7.83
N ALA A 64 -0.95 -8.08 -7.37
CA ALA A 64 -1.55 -6.93 -8.04
C ALA A 64 -0.94 -6.70 -9.43
N SER A 65 0.39 -6.76 -9.54
CA SER A 65 1.11 -6.56 -10.81
C SER A 65 0.86 -7.66 -11.84
N ASN A 66 0.51 -8.87 -11.39
CA ASN A 66 0.20 -10.01 -12.26
C ASN A 66 -1.31 -10.16 -12.54
N THR A 67 -2.12 -9.16 -12.23
CA THR A 67 -3.57 -9.18 -12.55
C THR A 67 -3.76 -9.28 -14.07
N SER A 68 -4.68 -10.15 -14.52
CA SER A 68 -4.90 -10.37 -15.94
C SER A 68 -5.39 -9.08 -16.63
N PRO A 69 -4.99 -8.83 -17.90
CA PRO A 69 -5.43 -7.64 -18.63
C PRO A 69 -6.96 -7.50 -18.72
N GLU A 70 -7.67 -8.62 -18.81
CA GLU A 70 -9.14 -8.67 -18.86
C GLU A 70 -9.77 -8.12 -17.58
N ILE A 71 -9.25 -8.51 -16.41
CA ILE A 71 -9.72 -7.98 -15.12
C ILE A 71 -9.41 -6.49 -15.00
N VAL A 72 -8.22 -6.06 -15.43
CA VAL A 72 -7.85 -4.63 -15.44
C VAL A 72 -8.78 -3.81 -16.33
N ALA A 73 -9.12 -4.33 -17.52
CA ALA A 73 -10.05 -3.68 -18.44
C ALA A 73 -11.47 -3.58 -17.85
N PHE A 74 -11.95 -4.66 -17.23
CA PHE A 74 -13.23 -4.67 -16.53
C PHE A 74 -13.28 -3.62 -15.42
N LEU A 75 -12.28 -3.60 -14.53
CA LEU A 75 -12.23 -2.65 -13.40
C LEU A 75 -12.19 -1.20 -13.88
N ARG A 76 -11.45 -0.91 -14.96
CA ARG A 76 -11.40 0.41 -15.58
C ARG A 76 -12.79 0.86 -16.04
N LYS A 77 -13.49 0.02 -16.81
CA LYS A 77 -14.83 0.32 -17.31
C LYS A 77 -15.83 0.53 -16.17
N PHE A 78 -15.79 -0.34 -15.15
CA PHE A 78 -16.65 -0.25 -13.98
C PHE A 78 -16.47 1.09 -13.23
N ILE A 79 -15.22 1.53 -13.03
CA ILE A 79 -14.92 2.81 -12.37
C ILE A 79 -15.38 3.99 -13.24
N GLU A 80 -15.18 3.93 -14.55
CA GLU A 80 -15.64 4.97 -15.49
C GLU A 80 -17.16 5.13 -15.48
N GLU A 81 -17.91 4.03 -15.42
CA GLU A 81 -19.37 4.04 -15.32
C GLU A 81 -19.87 4.54 -13.98
N ALA A 82 -19.19 4.20 -12.87
CA ALA A 82 -19.56 4.65 -11.53
C ALA A 82 -19.28 6.14 -11.26
N ASN A 83 -18.41 6.77 -12.06
CA ASN A 83 -18.07 8.19 -11.96
C ASN A 83 -18.89 9.09 -12.90
N LYS A 84 -19.80 8.51 -13.69
CA LYS A 84 -20.82 9.26 -14.46
C LYS A 84 -22.03 9.57 -13.58
#